data_AF-A0A7Z6XDY7-F1
#
_entry.id   AF-A0A7Z6XDY7-F1
#
_cell.length_a   1.000
_cell.length_b   1.000
_cell.length_c   1.000
_cell.angle_alpha   90.00
_cell.angle_beta   90.00
_cell.angle_gamma   90.00
#
_symmetry.space_group_name_H-M   'P 1'
#
loop_
_entity.id
_entity.type
_entity.pdbx_description
1 polymer ?
#
loop_
_entity_poly.entity_id
_entity_poly.type
_entity_poly.pdbx_seq_one_letter_code
_entity_poly.pdbx_strand_id
1 'polypeptide(L)'
;MFSGESFAISEEDVQLALSEELDAVLPEAWKGDRKSHLDVQRSELGEILASEALKQVFNTEIPASRIRHKEIPDQQTRGADVIGIEKAQQEKPTLVLGEVKGSTDQKSPPGVVSDMEKKLSELVQNRRALLQELCWLRDHAEEPYVSACSRIHASFILKKDHFDIVLAPLLVRSSSTHNENDAGAFKKKPENFGKPIRWVSIVVEGDLFEVAQEVYRIAREGAA
;
A
#
# COMPACT_ATOMS: atom_id res chain seq x y z
N MET A 1 26.24 -28.77 -13.64
CA MET A 1 25.25 -28.84 -14.73
C MET A 1 24.74 -27.40 -14.89
N PHE A 2 25.05 -26.73 -15.99
CA PHE A 2 24.68 -25.33 -16.22
C PHE A 2 23.35 -25.33 -16.99
N SER A 3 22.27 -24.85 -16.38
CA SER A 3 21.03 -24.51 -17.08
C SER A 3 21.01 -23.00 -17.25
N GLY A 4 21.19 -22.54 -18.49
CA GLY A 4 21.05 -21.14 -18.86
C GLY A 4 19.98 -21.02 -19.92
N GLU A 5 19.00 -20.15 -19.69
CA GLU A 5 18.04 -19.73 -20.70
C GLU A 5 18.41 -18.31 -21.14
N SER A 6 18.31 -18.03 -22.44
CA SER A 6 18.51 -16.69 -23.01
C SER A 6 17.16 -16.12 -23.41
N PHE A 7 16.90 -14.86 -23.08
CA PHE A 7 15.72 -14.14 -23.52
C PHE A 7 16.14 -12.83 -24.17
N ALA A 8 15.64 -12.59 -25.38
CA ALA A 8 15.89 -11.36 -26.12
C ALA A 8 14.80 -10.34 -25.81
N ILE A 9 15.20 -9.13 -25.41
CA ILE A 9 14.32 -7.96 -25.32
C ILE A 9 14.47 -7.23 -26.65
N SER A 10 13.37 -7.03 -27.37
CA SER A 10 13.38 -6.28 -28.63
C SER A 10 13.38 -4.77 -28.37
N GLU A 11 13.73 -3.98 -29.39
CA GLU A 11 13.59 -2.52 -29.32
C GLU A 11 12.11 -2.11 -29.14
N GLU A 12 11.17 -2.85 -29.73
CA GLU A 12 9.73 -2.62 -29.57
C GLU A 12 9.28 -2.83 -28.12
N ASP A 13 9.78 -3.85 -27.43
CA ASP A 13 9.49 -4.09 -26.01
C ASP A 13 9.95 -2.92 -25.14
N VAL A 14 11.13 -2.39 -25.43
CA VAL A 14 11.69 -1.22 -24.72
C VAL A 14 10.84 0.02 -24.98
N GLN A 15 10.46 0.29 -26.23
CA GLN A 15 9.64 1.45 -26.57
C GLN A 15 8.25 1.39 -25.92
N LEU A 16 7.64 0.19 -25.89
CA LEU A 16 6.36 -0.01 -25.21
C LEU A 16 6.49 0.23 -23.70
N ALA A 17 7.53 -0.32 -23.06
CA ALA A 17 7.78 -0.13 -21.64
C ALA A 17 7.98 1.36 -21.29
N LEU A 18 8.77 2.09 -22.10
CA LEU A 18 8.98 3.53 -21.94
C LEU A 18 7.68 4.32 -22.10
N SER A 19 6.83 3.95 -23.07
CA SER A 19 5.55 4.61 -23.28
C SER A 19 4.57 4.37 -22.13
N GLU A 20 4.50 3.14 -21.60
CA GLU A 20 3.66 2.81 -20.44
C GLU A 20 4.12 3.55 -19.18
N GLU A 21 5.43 3.61 -18.95
CA GLU A 21 6.01 4.33 -17.81
C GLU A 21 5.76 5.84 -17.91
N LEU A 22 6.02 6.44 -19.08
CA LEU A 22 5.75 7.85 -19.33
C LEU A 22 4.27 8.18 -19.09
N ASP A 23 3.37 7.33 -19.59
CA ASP A 23 1.94 7.49 -19.37
C ASP A 23 1.61 7.45 -17.87
N ALA A 24 2.15 6.47 -17.13
CA ALA A 24 1.91 6.29 -15.70
C ALA A 24 2.38 7.48 -14.84
N VAL A 25 3.57 8.02 -15.10
CA VAL A 25 4.12 9.14 -14.29
C VAL A 25 3.42 10.47 -14.55
N LEU A 26 2.72 10.62 -15.68
CA LEU A 26 1.96 11.82 -15.97
C LEU A 26 0.69 11.87 -15.09
N PRO A 27 0.48 12.94 -14.31
CA PRO A 27 -0.73 13.07 -13.50
C PRO A 27 -1.97 13.20 -14.41
N GLU A 28 -3.06 12.52 -14.04
CA GLU A 28 -4.33 12.70 -14.74
C GLU A 28 -4.75 14.19 -14.74
N ALA A 29 -5.32 14.63 -15.86
CA ALA A 29 -5.85 15.98 -15.98
C ALA A 29 -6.85 16.26 -14.85
N TRP A 30 -6.61 17.33 -14.10
CA TRP A 30 -7.46 17.75 -13.00
C TRP A 30 -8.87 18.11 -13.51
N LYS A 31 -9.91 17.41 -13.04
CA LYS A 31 -11.30 17.54 -13.54
C LYS A 31 -12.33 17.95 -12.48
N GLY A 32 -11.97 18.58 -11.35
CA GLY A 32 -12.97 18.91 -10.33
C GLY A 32 -12.66 20.03 -9.35
N ASP A 33 -13.65 20.45 -8.57
CA ASP A 33 -13.47 21.41 -7.47
C ASP A 33 -13.05 20.72 -6.17
N ARG A 34 -12.29 21.45 -5.34
CA ARG A 34 -11.76 20.99 -4.04
C ARG A 34 -12.93 20.80 -3.06
N LYS A 35 -13.34 19.56 -2.80
CA LYS A 35 -14.47 19.24 -1.90
C LYS A 35 -14.12 19.51 -0.42
N SER A 36 -15.10 19.97 0.36
CA SER A 36 -14.96 20.42 1.76
C SER A 36 -14.60 19.34 2.80
N HIS A 37 -14.54 18.06 2.42
CA HIS A 37 -14.25 16.94 3.33
C HIS A 37 -12.74 16.71 3.55
N LEU A 38 -11.89 17.62 3.04
CA LEU A 38 -10.44 17.57 3.13
C LEU A 38 -9.88 18.09 4.46
N ASP A 39 -10.74 18.58 5.36
CA ASP A 39 -10.38 19.09 6.70
C ASP A 39 -10.34 18.01 7.80
N VAL A 40 -10.64 16.75 7.48
CA VAL A 40 -10.47 15.67 8.47
C VAL A 40 -8.98 15.37 8.58
N GLN A 41 -8.36 15.79 9.69
CA GLN A 41 -7.02 15.40 10.08
C GLN A 41 -6.94 13.87 10.10
N ARG A 42 -6.44 13.28 9.02
CA ARG A 42 -6.33 11.83 8.88
C ARG A 42 -5.12 11.38 9.67
N SER A 43 -5.35 10.43 10.55
CA SER A 43 -4.31 9.94 11.45
C SER A 43 -3.33 9.02 10.72
N GLU A 44 -2.12 9.53 10.47
CA GLU A 44 -0.93 8.78 10.04
C GLU A 44 -0.55 7.70 11.05
N LEU A 45 -1.04 7.78 12.31
CA LEU A 45 -0.90 6.71 13.28
C LEU A 45 -1.42 5.38 12.72
N GLY A 46 -2.51 5.39 11.94
CA GLY A 46 -3.02 4.17 11.33
C GLY A 46 -2.00 3.51 10.41
N GLU A 47 -1.37 4.30 9.53
CA GLU A 47 -0.33 3.84 8.59
C GLU A 47 0.95 3.39 9.31
N ILE A 48 1.33 4.06 10.41
CA ILE A 48 2.45 3.66 11.27
C ILE A 48 2.18 2.30 11.92
N LEU A 49 1.01 2.16 12.57
CA LEU A 49 0.59 0.90 13.19
C LEU A 49 0.49 -0.23 12.15
N ALA A 50 -0.02 0.07 10.96
CA ALA A 50 -0.13 -0.88 9.86
C ALA A 50 1.25 -1.36 9.39
N SER A 51 2.19 -0.44 9.19
CA SER A 51 3.56 -0.77 8.81
C SER A 51 4.23 -1.67 9.85
N GLU A 52 4.04 -1.36 11.13
CA GLU A 52 4.60 -2.15 12.24
C GLU A 52 3.95 -3.52 12.36
N ALA A 53 2.62 -3.62 12.21
CA ALA A 53 1.92 -4.89 12.23
C ALA A 53 2.38 -5.82 11.08
N LEU A 54 2.59 -5.28 9.88
CA LEU A 54 3.10 -6.05 8.74
C LEU A 54 4.52 -6.57 9.00
N LYS A 55 5.40 -5.74 9.57
CA LYS A 55 6.75 -6.14 10.00
C LYS A 55 6.70 -7.27 11.02
N GLN A 56 5.93 -7.11 12.09
CA GLN A 56 5.91 -8.09 13.19
C GLN A 56 5.22 -9.41 12.81
N VAL A 57 4.12 -9.35 12.05
CA VAL A 57 3.29 -10.53 11.78
C VAL A 57 3.78 -11.31 10.55
N PHE A 58 4.27 -10.61 9.53
CA PHE A 58 4.63 -11.22 8.25
C PHE A 58 6.10 -11.01 7.84
N ASN A 59 6.89 -10.31 8.66
CA ASN A 59 8.25 -9.93 8.31
C ASN A 59 8.30 -9.15 6.99
N THR A 60 7.28 -8.31 6.77
CA THR A 60 7.22 -7.41 5.62
C THR A 60 8.13 -6.21 5.85
N GLU A 61 9.09 -5.99 4.94
CA GLU A 61 9.95 -4.82 4.96
C GLU A 61 9.27 -3.65 4.24
N ILE A 62 9.37 -2.42 4.76
CA ILE A 62 8.78 -1.23 4.15
C ILE A 62 9.90 -0.41 3.50
N PRO A 63 10.13 -0.56 2.17
CA PRO A 63 11.30 0.02 1.51
C PRO A 63 11.24 1.54 1.37
N ALA A 64 10.05 2.14 1.45
CA ALA A 64 9.85 3.58 1.39
C ALA A 64 8.55 3.95 2.15
N SER A 65 8.60 4.99 2.98
CA SER A 65 7.43 5.47 3.73
C SER A 65 6.84 6.72 3.07
N ARG A 66 5.58 6.66 2.63
CA ARG A 66 4.90 7.81 2.04
C ARG A 66 4.76 8.98 3.04
N ILE A 67 4.58 8.71 4.32
CA ILE A 67 4.55 9.72 5.39
C ILE A 67 5.84 10.53 5.39
N ARG A 68 7.00 9.86 5.34
CA ARG A 68 8.31 10.52 5.34
C ARG A 68 8.55 11.40 4.11
N HIS A 69 7.90 11.07 3.00
CA HIS A 69 8.02 11.80 1.72
C HIS A 69 6.88 12.81 1.50
N LYS A 70 6.00 13.05 2.47
CA LYS A 70 5.01 14.13 2.38
C LYS A 70 5.71 15.48 2.53
N GLU A 71 5.52 16.36 1.54
CA GLU A 71 5.94 17.76 1.64
C GLU A 71 5.01 18.58 2.54
N ILE A 72 3.72 18.21 2.58
CA ILE A 72 2.68 18.86 3.38
C ILE A 72 1.98 17.79 4.22
N PRO A 73 1.93 17.92 5.57
CA PRO A 73 1.33 16.92 6.45
C PRO A 73 -0.11 16.52 6.08
N ASP A 74 -0.93 17.50 5.68
CA ASP A 74 -2.34 17.29 5.33
C ASP A 74 -2.57 16.91 3.86
N GLN A 75 -1.50 16.80 3.06
CA GLN A 75 -1.64 16.42 1.65
C GLN A 75 -1.98 14.93 1.54
N GLN A 76 -3.03 14.65 0.77
CA GLN A 76 -3.37 13.28 0.39
C GLN A 76 -2.24 12.69 -0.45
N THR A 77 -1.68 11.60 0.03
CA THR A 77 -0.83 10.72 -0.76
C THR A 77 -1.70 9.96 -1.76
N ARG A 78 -1.26 9.92 -3.01
CA ARG A 78 -1.89 9.06 -4.03
C ARG A 78 -1.21 7.70 -3.95
N GLY A 79 -2.00 6.65 -4.15
CA GLY A 79 -1.49 5.27 -4.22
C GLY A 79 -1.96 4.37 -3.09
N ALA A 80 -1.23 3.28 -2.86
CA ALA A 80 -1.40 2.43 -1.70
C ALA A 80 -0.92 3.16 -0.44
N ASP A 81 -1.61 2.96 0.68
CA ASP A 81 -1.24 3.55 1.98
C ASP A 81 0.11 2.96 2.47
N VAL A 82 0.33 1.66 2.26
CA VAL A 82 1.59 0.97 2.60
C VAL A 82 2.03 0.08 1.44
N ILE A 83 3.30 0.16 1.06
CA ILE A 83 3.92 -0.78 0.10
C ILE A 83 5.07 -1.48 0.82
N GLY A 84 5.03 -2.81 0.82
CA GLY A 84 6.04 -3.63 1.46
C GLY A 84 6.66 -4.66 0.52
N ILE A 85 7.81 -5.21 0.92
CA ILE A 85 8.49 -6.28 0.23
C ILE A 85 8.85 -7.37 1.22
N GLU A 86 8.56 -8.61 0.86
CA GLU A 86 9.06 -9.80 1.55
C GLU A 86 10.06 -10.51 0.66
N LYS A 87 11.03 -11.18 1.30
CA LYS A 87 12.05 -11.99 0.61
C LYS A 87 12.79 -11.17 -0.47
N ALA A 88 13.12 -9.92 -0.16
CA ALA A 88 13.75 -8.98 -1.10
C ALA A 88 15.04 -9.50 -1.76
N GLN A 89 15.75 -10.41 -1.10
CA GLN A 89 16.99 -11.03 -1.60
C GLN A 89 16.76 -12.34 -2.40
N GLN A 90 15.51 -12.82 -2.50
CA GLN A 90 15.18 -14.01 -3.28
C GLN A 90 14.90 -13.64 -4.75
N GLU A 91 14.97 -14.66 -5.61
CA GLU A 91 14.68 -14.53 -7.05
C GLU A 91 13.26 -14.04 -7.31
N LYS A 92 12.29 -14.52 -6.51
CA LYS A 92 10.88 -14.14 -6.58
C LYS A 92 10.43 -13.46 -5.28
N PRO A 93 10.62 -12.13 -5.12
CA PRO A 93 10.13 -11.41 -3.96
C PRO A 93 8.59 -11.35 -3.96
N THR A 94 8.01 -10.98 -2.81
CA THR A 94 6.57 -10.71 -2.69
C THR A 94 6.37 -9.23 -2.44
N LEU A 95 5.60 -8.57 -3.31
CA LEU A 95 5.11 -7.21 -3.14
C LEU A 95 3.84 -7.24 -2.29
N VAL A 96 3.84 -6.49 -1.20
CA VAL A 96 2.69 -6.33 -0.31
C VAL A 96 2.06 -4.97 -0.59
N LEU A 97 0.79 -4.96 -1.01
CA LEU A 97 0.01 -3.76 -1.26
C LEU A 97 -1.00 -3.57 -0.13
N GLY A 98 -0.76 -2.58 0.72
CA GLY A 98 -1.53 -2.30 1.92
C GLY A 98 -2.46 -1.11 1.75
N GLU A 99 -3.69 -1.28 2.23
CA GLU A 99 -4.65 -0.18 2.40
C GLU A 99 -5.07 -0.13 3.86
N VAL A 100 -5.07 1.07 4.44
CA VAL A 100 -5.27 1.28 5.87
C VAL A 100 -6.52 2.11 6.11
N LYS A 101 -7.38 1.66 7.04
CA LYS A 101 -8.51 2.45 7.51
C LYS A 101 -8.63 2.33 9.02
N GLY A 102 -8.93 3.45 9.68
CA GLY A 102 -9.37 3.49 11.07
C GLY A 102 -10.88 3.62 11.15
N SER A 103 -11.52 2.95 12.11
CA SER A 103 -12.96 3.12 12.33
C SER A 103 -13.37 2.85 13.78
N THR A 104 -14.26 3.69 14.30
CA THR A 104 -15.02 3.49 15.56
C THR A 104 -16.50 3.17 15.28
N ASP A 105 -16.86 2.84 14.03
CA ASP A 105 -18.23 2.48 13.67
C ASP A 105 -18.66 1.21 14.43
N GLN A 106 -19.87 1.22 14.99
CA GLN A 106 -20.42 0.08 15.72
C GLN A 106 -20.81 -1.08 14.78
N LYS A 107 -21.01 -0.78 13.49
CA LYS A 107 -21.30 -1.78 12.48
C LYS A 107 -20.05 -2.60 12.14
N SER A 108 -20.25 -3.89 11.88
CA SER A 108 -19.25 -4.82 11.35
C SER A 108 -19.78 -5.57 10.11
N PRO A 109 -19.10 -5.51 8.95
CA PRO A 109 -17.90 -4.71 8.68
C PRO A 109 -18.24 -3.20 8.67
N PRO A 110 -17.32 -2.34 9.14
CA PRO A 110 -17.55 -0.90 9.10
C PRO A 110 -17.56 -0.40 7.65
N GLY A 111 -18.24 0.73 7.39
CA GLY A 111 -18.45 1.24 6.03
C GLY A 111 -17.16 1.43 5.22
N VAL A 112 -16.06 1.78 5.91
CA VAL A 112 -14.72 2.01 5.32
C VAL A 112 -14.11 0.77 4.66
N VAL A 113 -14.53 -0.45 5.05
CA VAL A 113 -14.02 -1.69 4.45
C VAL A 113 -14.37 -1.77 2.96
N SER A 114 -15.56 -1.31 2.58
CA SER A 114 -15.97 -1.30 1.17
C SER A 114 -15.12 -0.37 0.29
N ASP A 115 -14.53 0.68 0.88
CA ASP A 115 -13.60 1.56 0.16
C ASP A 115 -12.22 0.90 0.01
N MET A 116 -11.79 0.13 1.01
CA MET A 116 -10.56 -0.68 0.91
C MET A 116 -10.69 -1.72 -0.21
N GLU A 117 -11.84 -2.38 -0.32
CA GLU A 117 -12.11 -3.36 -1.37
C GLU A 117 -11.92 -2.76 -2.76
N LYS A 118 -12.51 -1.57 -3.02
CA LYS A 118 -12.38 -0.86 -4.30
C LYS A 118 -10.92 -0.49 -4.58
N LYS A 119 -10.24 0.08 -3.58
CA LYS A 119 -8.90 0.62 -3.72
C LYS A 119 -7.86 -0.47 -3.99
N LEU A 120 -7.91 -1.57 -3.24
CA LEU A 120 -7.01 -2.71 -3.46
C LEU A 120 -7.30 -3.43 -4.78
N SER A 121 -8.58 -3.54 -5.17
CA SER A 121 -8.95 -4.11 -6.47
C SER A 121 -8.40 -3.27 -7.62
N GLU A 122 -8.54 -1.95 -7.55
CA GLU A 122 -7.99 -1.01 -8.54
C GLU A 122 -6.48 -1.19 -8.69
N LEU A 123 -5.75 -1.29 -7.57
CA LEU A 123 -4.29 -1.44 -7.58
C LEU A 123 -3.79 -2.70 -8.30
N VAL A 124 -4.58 -3.78 -8.35
CA VAL A 124 -4.14 -5.05 -8.99
C VAL A 124 -4.80 -5.31 -10.33
N GLN A 125 -5.93 -4.67 -10.63
CA GLN A 125 -6.66 -4.82 -11.90
C GLN A 125 -6.29 -3.72 -12.91
N ASN A 126 -5.86 -2.54 -12.43
CA ASN A 126 -5.40 -1.47 -13.29
C ASN A 126 -3.88 -1.47 -13.39
N ARG A 127 -3.35 -1.90 -14.55
CA ARG A 127 -1.91 -1.94 -14.84
C ARG A 127 -1.24 -0.59 -14.62
N ARG A 128 -1.90 0.51 -15.02
CA ARG A 128 -1.38 1.87 -14.85
C ARG A 128 -1.26 2.23 -13.37
N ALA A 129 -2.27 1.91 -12.57
CA ALA A 129 -2.26 2.19 -11.14
C ALA A 129 -1.11 1.43 -10.44
N LEU A 130 -0.93 0.15 -10.76
CA LEU A 130 0.21 -0.61 -10.24
C LEU A 130 1.55 -0.05 -10.70
N LEU A 131 1.67 0.33 -11.98
CA LEU A 131 2.90 0.91 -12.52
C LEU A 131 3.28 2.21 -11.79
N GLN A 132 2.30 3.04 -11.46
CA GLN A 132 2.52 4.26 -10.67
C GLN A 132 3.12 3.95 -9.29
N GLU A 133 2.60 2.94 -8.59
CA GLU A 133 3.15 2.51 -7.30
C GLU A 133 4.58 1.98 -7.46
N LEU A 134 4.86 1.20 -8.50
CA LEU A 134 6.18 0.62 -8.75
C LEU A 134 7.22 1.68 -9.13
N CYS A 135 6.84 2.69 -9.93
CA CYS A 135 7.70 3.83 -10.25
C CYS A 135 8.05 4.59 -8.97
N TRP A 136 7.01 4.92 -8.16
CA TRP A 136 7.22 5.61 -6.90
C TRP A 136 8.14 4.82 -5.97
N LEU A 137 7.92 3.50 -5.83
CA LEU A 137 8.72 2.64 -4.99
C LEU A 137 10.19 2.56 -5.46
N ARG A 138 10.42 2.44 -6.77
CA ARG A 138 11.77 2.45 -7.36
C ARG A 138 12.52 3.74 -7.01
N ASP A 139 11.84 4.88 -7.14
CA ASP A 139 12.47 6.20 -6.99
C ASP A 139 12.73 6.59 -5.53
N HIS A 140 12.03 5.97 -4.57
CA HIS A 140 12.08 6.34 -3.14
C HIS A 140 12.61 5.22 -2.23
N ALA A 141 12.95 4.06 -2.78
CA ALA A 141 13.45 2.93 -2.00
C ALA A 141 14.73 3.28 -1.23
N GLU A 142 14.82 2.86 0.02
CA GLU A 142 16.04 2.92 0.82
C GLU A 142 17.08 1.90 0.32
N GLU A 143 18.37 2.21 0.53
CA GLU A 143 19.55 1.48 0.01
C GLU A 143 19.49 -0.06 0.04
N PRO A 144 19.04 -0.74 1.12
CA PRO A 144 18.99 -2.21 1.11
C PRO A 144 17.92 -2.80 0.15
N TYR A 145 16.96 -1.99 -0.32
CA TYR A 145 15.82 -2.44 -1.11
C TYR A 145 15.84 -1.96 -2.56
N VAL A 146 16.67 -0.98 -2.93
CA VAL A 146 16.77 -0.40 -4.29
C VAL A 146 16.85 -1.48 -5.36
N SER A 147 17.69 -2.50 -5.16
CA SER A 147 17.83 -3.61 -6.11
C SER A 147 16.53 -4.40 -6.27
N ALA A 148 15.85 -4.73 -5.17
CA ALA A 148 14.61 -5.49 -5.20
C ALA A 148 13.48 -4.68 -5.87
N CYS A 149 13.32 -3.41 -5.51
CA CYS A 149 12.32 -2.53 -6.12
C CYS A 149 12.56 -2.35 -7.62
N SER A 150 13.83 -2.15 -8.02
CA SER A 150 14.21 -2.02 -9.44
C SER A 150 13.92 -3.31 -10.23
N ARG A 151 14.21 -4.48 -9.65
CA ARG A 151 13.90 -5.78 -10.28
C ARG A 151 12.39 -5.96 -10.43
N ILE A 152 11.60 -5.69 -9.39
CA ILE A 152 10.13 -5.79 -9.45
C ILE A 152 9.60 -4.87 -10.55
N HIS A 153 10.00 -3.59 -10.55
CA HIS A 153 9.61 -2.62 -11.57
C HIS A 153 9.96 -3.11 -12.98
N ALA A 154 11.23 -3.45 -13.23
CA ALA A 154 11.70 -3.95 -14.52
C ALA A 154 10.94 -5.20 -14.97
N SER A 155 10.71 -6.13 -14.04
CA SER A 155 9.97 -7.36 -14.32
C SER A 155 8.52 -7.08 -14.73
N PHE A 156 7.88 -6.08 -14.13
CA PHE A 156 6.49 -5.70 -14.44
C PHE A 156 6.36 -5.00 -15.80
N ILE A 157 7.25 -4.05 -16.12
CA ILE A 157 7.22 -3.36 -17.42
C ILE A 157 7.56 -4.30 -18.57
N LEU A 158 8.49 -5.25 -18.35
CA LEU A 158 8.88 -6.27 -19.32
C LEU A 158 7.89 -7.44 -19.40
N LYS A 159 6.79 -7.43 -18.61
CA LYS A 159 5.78 -8.49 -18.56
C LYS A 159 6.37 -9.86 -18.21
N LYS A 160 7.34 -9.84 -17.28
CA LYS A 160 8.06 -10.97 -16.74
C LYS A 160 7.78 -11.05 -15.24
N ASP A 161 6.55 -11.34 -14.83
CA ASP A 161 6.10 -11.29 -13.42
C ASP A 161 6.93 -12.21 -12.49
N HIS A 162 8.14 -11.76 -12.14
CA HIS A 162 9.11 -12.43 -11.27
C HIS A 162 8.91 -11.99 -9.82
N PHE A 163 7.67 -11.72 -9.44
CA PHE A 163 7.29 -11.39 -8.09
C PHE A 163 5.86 -11.85 -7.84
N ASP A 164 5.53 -12.10 -6.58
CA ASP A 164 4.15 -12.33 -6.16
C ASP A 164 3.55 -11.04 -5.62
N ILE A 165 2.23 -10.90 -5.68
CA ILE A 165 1.50 -9.79 -5.06
C ILE A 165 0.60 -10.36 -3.98
N VAL A 166 0.62 -9.74 -2.80
CA VAL A 166 -0.32 -9.98 -1.72
C VAL A 166 -1.01 -8.66 -1.37
N LEU A 167 -2.32 -8.70 -1.20
CA LEU A 167 -3.09 -7.56 -0.72
C LEU A 167 -3.22 -7.63 0.80
N ALA A 168 -2.95 -6.53 1.47
CA ALA A 168 -3.04 -6.40 2.92
C ALA A 168 -4.07 -5.34 3.31
N PRO A 169 -5.36 -5.69 3.48
CA PRO A 169 -6.31 -4.78 4.09
C PRO A 169 -6.04 -4.69 5.60
N LEU A 170 -5.73 -3.50 6.09
CA LEU A 170 -5.40 -3.22 7.49
C LEU A 170 -6.47 -2.32 8.12
N LEU A 171 -7.20 -2.86 9.09
CA LEU A 171 -8.26 -2.12 9.80
C LEU A 171 -7.86 -1.86 11.25
N VAL A 172 -7.77 -0.58 11.61
CA VAL A 172 -7.55 -0.12 12.97
C VAL A 172 -8.89 0.11 13.67
N ARG A 173 -9.09 -0.52 14.83
CA ARG A 173 -10.34 -0.48 15.60
C ARG A 173 -10.06 -0.12 17.06
N SER A 174 -10.99 0.61 17.69
CA SER A 174 -11.07 0.64 19.15
C SER A 174 -11.46 -0.73 19.67
N SER A 175 -10.93 -1.14 20.81
CA SER A 175 -11.24 -2.42 21.47
C SER A 175 -12.75 -2.63 21.70
N SER A 176 -13.49 -1.54 21.95
CA SER A 176 -14.95 -1.55 22.13
C SER A 176 -15.76 -1.80 20.85
N THR A 177 -15.14 -1.67 19.67
CA THR A 177 -15.81 -1.75 18.36
C THR A 177 -15.28 -2.89 17.48
N HIS A 178 -14.11 -3.44 17.81
CA HIS A 178 -13.54 -4.57 17.10
C HIS A 178 -14.51 -5.75 17.01
N ASN A 179 -14.58 -6.38 15.83
CA ASN A 179 -15.39 -7.58 15.63
C ASN A 179 -14.70 -8.59 14.71
N GLU A 180 -14.91 -9.88 14.97
CA GLU A 180 -14.37 -10.98 14.14
C GLU A 180 -14.90 -10.99 12.69
N ASN A 181 -16.01 -10.29 12.42
CA ASN A 181 -16.63 -10.16 11.11
C ASN A 181 -16.19 -8.90 10.34
N ASP A 182 -15.28 -8.09 10.91
CA ASP A 182 -14.80 -6.85 10.32
C ASP A 182 -14.18 -7.05 8.93
N ALA A 183 -13.59 -8.23 8.69
CA ALA A 183 -12.98 -8.59 7.42
C ALA A 183 -13.97 -8.66 6.23
N GLY A 184 -15.29 -8.73 6.48
CA GLY A 184 -16.29 -8.60 5.42
C GLY A 184 -16.05 -9.50 4.19
N ALA A 185 -16.01 -8.90 3.00
CA ALA A 185 -15.80 -9.63 1.74
C ALA A 185 -14.39 -10.23 1.63
N PHE A 186 -13.37 -9.63 2.25
CA PHE A 186 -12.02 -10.17 2.25
C PHE A 186 -11.94 -11.57 2.86
N LYS A 187 -12.79 -11.87 3.87
CA LYS A 187 -12.90 -13.21 4.46
C LYS A 187 -13.89 -14.10 3.71
N LYS A 188 -15.01 -13.54 3.26
CA LYS A 188 -16.14 -14.32 2.69
C LYS A 188 -15.95 -14.69 1.23
N LYS A 189 -15.23 -13.86 0.46
CA LYS A 189 -15.03 -13.98 -0.99
C LYS A 189 -13.62 -13.51 -1.43
N PRO A 190 -12.54 -14.05 -0.83
CA PRO A 190 -11.17 -13.63 -1.14
C PRO A 190 -10.80 -13.80 -2.63
N GLU A 191 -11.43 -14.74 -3.33
CA GLU A 191 -11.22 -15.00 -4.76
C GLU A 191 -11.58 -13.81 -5.66
N ASN A 192 -12.49 -12.93 -5.22
CA ASN A 192 -12.91 -11.77 -6.00
C ASN A 192 -11.80 -10.75 -6.24
N PHE A 193 -10.73 -10.80 -5.44
CA PHE A 193 -9.62 -9.85 -5.50
C PHE A 193 -8.47 -10.33 -6.40
N GLY A 194 -8.50 -11.59 -6.86
CA GLY A 194 -7.52 -12.15 -7.79
C GLY A 194 -6.10 -12.33 -7.23
N LYS A 195 -5.84 -11.90 -6.00
CA LYS A 195 -4.56 -12.03 -5.28
C LYS A 195 -4.81 -12.55 -3.86
N PRO A 196 -3.85 -13.24 -3.23
CA PRO A 196 -3.95 -13.62 -1.83
C PRO A 196 -4.19 -12.40 -0.93
N ILE A 197 -5.06 -12.58 0.06
CA ILE A 197 -5.41 -11.55 1.05
C ILE A 197 -4.78 -11.87 2.40
N ARG A 198 -4.14 -10.88 3.03
CA ARG A 198 -3.71 -10.91 4.43
C ARG A 198 -4.42 -9.81 5.21
N TRP A 199 -5.58 -10.16 5.75
CA TRP A 199 -6.33 -9.25 6.62
C TRP A 199 -5.61 -9.04 7.94
N VAL A 200 -5.49 -7.79 8.37
CA VAL A 200 -4.94 -7.42 9.68
C VAL A 200 -5.93 -6.54 10.42
N SER A 201 -6.33 -6.96 11.62
CA SER A 201 -7.07 -6.10 12.54
C SER A 201 -6.13 -5.62 13.63
N ILE A 202 -5.95 -4.32 13.73
CA ILE A 202 -5.13 -3.67 14.74
C ILE A 202 -6.10 -3.09 15.78
N VAL A 203 -6.06 -3.64 16.99
CA VAL A 203 -6.98 -3.26 18.05
C VAL A 203 -6.25 -2.35 19.03
N VAL A 204 -6.75 -1.12 19.18
CA VAL A 204 -6.23 -0.13 20.11
C VAL A 204 -7.09 -0.16 21.38
N GLU A 205 -6.45 -0.23 22.54
CA GLU A 205 -7.15 -0.07 23.81
C GLU A 205 -7.61 1.39 23.98
N GLY A 206 -8.89 1.60 24.26
CA GLY A 206 -9.49 2.94 24.35
C GLY A 206 -10.08 3.42 23.02
N ASP A 207 -10.38 4.72 22.93
CA ASP A 207 -10.86 5.32 21.69
C ASP A 207 -9.71 5.64 20.73
N LEU A 208 -9.76 5.07 19.53
CA LEU A 208 -8.74 5.22 18.50
C LEU A 208 -8.43 6.69 18.18
N PHE A 209 -9.45 7.55 18.10
CA PHE A 209 -9.24 8.95 17.72
C PHE A 209 -8.67 9.77 18.87
N GLU A 210 -9.05 9.47 20.11
CA GLU A 210 -8.41 10.05 21.29
C GLU A 210 -6.94 9.64 21.40
N VAL A 211 -6.62 8.35 21.21
CA VAL A 211 -5.24 7.86 21.20
C VAL A 211 -4.43 8.54 20.09
N ALA A 212 -4.99 8.66 18.89
CA ALA A 212 -4.35 9.37 17.79
C ALA A 212 -4.05 10.82 18.14
N GLN A 213 -5.03 11.56 18.67
CA GLN A 213 -4.85 12.95 19.07
C GLN A 213 -3.75 13.11 20.13
N GLU A 214 -3.70 12.20 21.09
CA GLU A 214 -2.69 12.23 22.15
C GLU A 214 -1.27 11.97 21.61
N VAL A 215 -1.11 11.00 20.70
CA VAL A 215 0.18 10.77 20.03
C VAL A 215 0.64 12.02 19.28
N TYR A 216 -0.26 12.69 18.55
CA TYR A 216 0.06 13.94 17.85
C TYR A 216 0.35 15.11 18.78
N ARG A 217 -0.26 15.15 19.98
CA ARG A 217 0.04 16.16 20.99
C ARG A 217 1.46 15.98 21.52
N ILE A 218 1.81 14.75 21.92
CA ILE A 218 3.15 14.40 22.42
C ILE A 218 4.22 14.68 21.36
N ALA A 219 3.99 14.28 20.11
CA ALA A 219 4.95 14.50 19.03
C ALA A 219 5.22 16.00 18.78
N ARG A 220 4.20 16.86 18.90
CA ARG A 220 4.34 18.32 18.76
C ARG A 220 5.07 18.95 19.94
N GLU A 221 4.79 18.50 21.15
CA GLU A 221 5.44 18.99 22.37
C GLU A 221 6.92 18.58 22.44
N GLY A 222 7.26 17.38 21.96
CA GLY A 222 8.64 16.90 21.90
C GLY A 222 9.48 17.50 20.76
N ALA A 223 8.87 18.19 19.81
CA ALA A 223 9.54 18.87 18.70
C ALA A 223 9.80 20.37 18.94
N ALA A 224 9.27 20.92 20.05
CA ALA A 224 9.46 22.30 20.50
C ALA A 224 10.63 22.43 21.49
#